data_AF-F0RJL7-F1
#
_entry.id   AF-F0RJL7-F1
#
_cell.length_a   1.000
_cell.length_b   1.000
_cell.length_c   1.000
_cell.angle_alpha   90.00
_cell.angle_beta   90.00
_cell.angle_gamma   90.00
#
_symmetry.space_group_name_H-M   'P 1'
#
loop_
_entity.id
_entity.type
_entity.pdbx_description
1 polymer ?
#
loop_
_entity_poly.entity_id
_entity_poly.type
_entity_poly.pdbx_seq_one_letter_code
_entity_poly.pdbx_strand_id
1 'polypeptide(L)'
;MSGTVNGGGSGATLPARVRVTRPPLPLAPALAKAAGQLLPDTDLAQVEAAALAIAGGSVIGAALRTGDGTATSVAPGWRGKGIEAALTAELDTPAG
;
A
#
# COMPACT_ATOMS: atom_id res chain seq x y z
N MET A 1 -23.21 -27.13 4.24
CA MET A 1 -22.05 -26.53 4.95
C MET A 1 -20.78 -27.16 4.43
N SER A 2 -19.97 -26.44 3.66
CA SER A 2 -18.59 -26.82 3.32
C SER A 2 -17.91 -25.70 2.55
N GLY A 3 -16.68 -25.37 2.94
CA GLY A 3 -15.73 -24.60 2.13
C GLY A 3 -15.28 -23.28 2.74
N THR A 4 -14.32 -23.36 3.66
CA THR A 4 -13.49 -22.24 4.13
C THR A 4 -12.95 -21.43 2.95
N VAL A 5 -13.21 -20.11 2.95
CA VAL A 5 -12.59 -19.17 2.00
C VAL A 5 -11.08 -19.13 2.28
N ASN A 6 -10.28 -19.61 1.33
CA ASN A 6 -8.84 -19.39 1.36
C ASN A 6 -8.60 -17.91 1.08
N GLY A 7 -8.24 -17.15 2.12
CA GLY A 7 -7.86 -15.74 2.00
C GLY A 7 -6.76 -15.59 0.94
N GLY A 8 -7.02 -14.71 -0.02
CA GLY A 8 -6.15 -14.44 -1.16
C GLY A 8 -4.79 -13.92 -0.71
N GLY A 9 -3.78 -14.79 -0.68
CA GLY A 9 -2.39 -14.38 -0.69
C GLY A 9 -2.03 -13.93 -2.10
N SER A 10 -2.02 -12.62 -2.33
CA SER A 10 -1.50 -11.98 -3.55
C SER A 10 -0.06 -12.41 -3.76
N GLY A 11 0.14 -13.43 -4.60
CA GLY A 11 1.39 -14.18 -4.81
C GLY A 11 2.53 -13.40 -5.49
N ALA A 12 2.74 -12.13 -5.13
CA ALA A 12 3.97 -11.42 -5.47
C ALA A 12 5.05 -11.85 -4.47
N THR A 13 6.09 -12.53 -4.94
CA THR A 13 7.30 -12.77 -4.13
C THR A 13 7.98 -11.44 -3.89
N LEU A 14 7.63 -10.78 -2.79
CA LEU A 14 8.29 -9.56 -2.36
C LEU A 14 9.73 -9.86 -1.94
N PRO A 15 10.67 -8.91 -2.11
CA PRO A 15 12.00 -9.05 -1.55
C PRO A 15 11.91 -9.32 -0.03
N ALA A 16 12.78 -10.17 0.51
CA ALA A 16 12.69 -10.74 1.87
C ALA A 16 12.58 -9.73 3.04
N ARG A 17 12.78 -8.43 2.79
CA ARG A 17 12.72 -7.34 3.79
C ARG A 17 11.56 -6.37 3.59
N VAL A 18 10.76 -6.56 2.54
CA VAL A 18 9.63 -5.69 2.23
C VAL A 18 8.38 -6.23 2.90
N ARG A 19 7.70 -5.37 3.65
CA ARG A 19 6.39 -5.66 4.25
C ARG A 19 5.39 -4.69 3.67
N VAL A 20 4.28 -5.20 3.15
CA VAL A 20 3.12 -4.39 2.78
C VAL A 20 2.17 -4.39 3.97
N THR A 21 1.67 -3.22 4.33
CA THR A 21 0.81 -3.02 5.50
C THR A 21 -0.30 -2.03 5.18
N ARG A 22 -1.45 -2.21 5.82
CA ARG A 22 -2.58 -1.31 5.74
C ARG A 22 -2.70 -0.49 7.04
N PRO A 23 -2.12 0.72 7.11
CA PRO A 23 -2.26 1.55 8.30
C PRO A 23 -3.73 1.98 8.51
N PRO A 24 -4.15 2.19 9.77
CA PRO A 24 -5.45 2.82 10.04
C PRO A 24 -5.48 4.26 9.52
N LEU A 25 -6.70 4.76 9.27
CA LEU A 25 -6.93 6.13 8.85
C LEU A 25 -7.47 6.97 10.02
N PRO A 26 -7.11 8.26 10.13
CA PRO A 26 -6.17 8.97 9.25
C PRO A 26 -4.71 8.49 9.43
N LEU A 27 -3.90 8.62 8.39
CA LEU A 27 -2.50 8.23 8.42
C LEU A 27 -1.75 8.98 9.53
N ALA A 28 -0.92 8.26 10.28
CA ALA A 28 0.01 8.90 11.23
C ALA A 28 0.92 9.90 10.49
N PRO A 29 1.33 11.02 11.13
CA PRO A 29 2.04 12.11 10.45
C PRO A 29 3.28 11.69 9.65
N ALA A 30 4.07 10.75 10.19
CA ALA A 30 5.25 10.23 9.51
C ALA A 30 4.91 9.44 8.23
N LEU A 31 3.83 8.65 8.27
CA LEU A 31 3.35 7.87 7.13
C LEU A 31 2.72 8.77 6.07
N ALA A 32 1.92 9.76 6.49
CA ALA A 32 1.35 10.77 5.60
C ALA A 32 2.46 11.53 4.86
N LYS A 33 3.50 11.99 5.58
CA LYS A 33 4.65 12.66 4.98
C LYS A 33 5.35 11.79 3.94
N ALA A 34 5.60 10.52 4.24
CA ALA A 34 6.28 9.62 3.30
C ALA A 34 5.41 9.28 2.08
N ALA A 35 4.09 9.09 2.28
CA ALA A 35 3.14 8.88 1.19
C ALA A 35 3.07 10.10 0.27
N GLY A 36 2.98 11.32 0.83
CA GLY A 36 2.96 12.57 0.06
C GLY A 36 4.26 12.84 -0.71
N GLN A 37 5.40 12.33 -0.25
CA GLN A 37 6.66 12.38 -1.02
C GLN A 37 6.64 11.46 -2.24
N LEU A 38 5.96 10.31 -2.15
CA LEU A 38 5.83 9.35 -3.24
C LEU A 38 4.68 9.71 -4.21
N LEU A 39 3.65 10.37 -3.70
CA LEU A 39 2.41 10.74 -4.36
C LEU A 39 2.09 12.23 -4.10
N PRO A 40 2.87 13.16 -4.65
CA PRO A 40 2.71 14.60 -4.37
C PRO A 40 1.38 15.18 -4.87
N ASP A 41 0.78 14.55 -5.89
CA ASP A 41 -0.48 14.99 -6.49
C ASP A 41 -1.72 14.36 -5.83
N THR A 42 -1.55 13.57 -4.76
CA THR A 42 -2.67 12.93 -4.05
C THR A 42 -3.04 13.72 -2.79
N ASP A 43 -4.32 14.10 -2.68
CA ASP A 43 -4.84 14.73 -1.47
C ASP A 43 -4.95 13.72 -0.33
N LEU A 44 -4.00 13.80 0.61
CA LEU A 44 -3.95 12.93 1.78
C LEU A 44 -5.12 13.13 2.76
N ALA A 45 -5.83 14.27 2.69
CA ALA A 45 -7.00 14.53 3.52
C ALA A 45 -8.24 13.74 3.08
N GLN A 46 -8.28 13.30 1.82
CA GLN A 46 -9.40 12.57 1.22
C GLN A 46 -9.11 11.07 1.05
N VAL A 47 -8.11 10.55 1.78
CA VAL A 47 -7.73 9.14 1.70
C VAL A 47 -8.78 8.27 2.39
N GLU A 48 -9.37 7.37 1.63
CA GLU A 48 -10.36 6.39 2.08
C GLU A 48 -9.73 5.02 2.38
N ALA A 49 -8.61 4.70 1.72
CA ALA A 49 -7.80 3.52 2.02
C ALA A 49 -6.33 3.78 1.68
N ALA A 50 -5.43 3.14 2.44
CA ALA A 50 -3.99 3.25 2.21
C ALA A 50 -3.31 1.90 2.40
N ALA A 51 -2.38 1.56 1.51
CA ALA A 51 -1.44 0.47 1.65
C ALA A 51 -0.01 1.03 1.52
N LEU A 52 0.89 0.63 2.41
CA LEU A 52 2.27 1.10 2.46
C LEU A 52 3.25 -0.07 2.44
N ALA A 53 4.28 0.04 1.61
CA ALA A 53 5.39 -0.89 1.55
C ALA A 53 6.56 -0.34 2.36
N ILE A 54 7.05 -1.12 3.31
CA ILE A 54 8.10 -0.72 4.26
C ILE A 54 9.29 -1.66 4.11
N ALA A 55 10.49 -1.11 3.99
CA ALA A 55 11.75 -1.85 4.03
C ALA A 55 12.77 -1.09 4.89
N GLY A 56 13.42 -1.80 5.83
CA GLY A 56 14.44 -1.20 6.70
C GLY A 56 13.92 -0.02 7.54
N GLY A 57 12.62 -0.01 7.89
CA GLY A 57 12.00 1.07 8.66
C GLY A 57 11.61 2.32 7.84
N SER A 58 11.79 2.29 6.51
CA SER A 58 11.37 3.38 5.61
C SER A 58 10.24 2.94 4.68
N VAL A 59 9.30 3.84 4.42
CA VAL A 59 8.27 3.64 3.40
C VAL A 59 8.94 3.76 2.03
N ILE A 60 8.87 2.69 1.26
CA ILE A 60 9.46 2.59 -0.09
C ILE A 60 8.40 2.55 -1.18
N GLY A 61 7.12 2.47 -0.82
CA GLY A 61 6.00 2.49 -1.74
C GLY A 61 4.70 2.80 -1.02
N ALA A 62 3.77 3.41 -1.74
CA ALA A 62 2.45 3.78 -1.24
C ALA A 62 1.41 3.55 -2.33
N ALA A 63 0.26 3.02 -1.94
CA ALA A 63 -0.96 3.02 -2.73
C ALA A 63 -2.08 3.64 -1.89
N LEU A 64 -2.78 4.61 -2.46
CA LEU A 64 -3.83 5.36 -1.82
C LEU A 64 -5.09 5.30 -2.67
N ARG A 65 -6.25 5.19 -2.02
CA ARG A 65 -7.56 5.40 -2.61
C ARG A 65 -8.14 6.70 -2.08
N THR A 66 -8.57 7.56 -2.97
CA THR A 66 -9.33 8.78 -2.70
C THR A 66 -10.62 8.76 -3.53
N GLY A 67 -11.53 9.71 -3.28
CA GLY A 67 -12.73 9.87 -4.09
C GLY A 67 -12.46 10.10 -5.59
N ASP A 68 -11.28 10.61 -5.94
CA ASP A 68 -10.85 10.86 -7.33
C ASP A 68 -10.23 9.62 -8.01
N GLY A 69 -9.97 8.54 -7.26
CA GLY A 69 -9.45 7.28 -7.78
C GLY A 69 -8.35 6.67 -6.91
N THR A 70 -7.47 5.90 -7.54
CA THR A 70 -6.36 5.23 -6.85
C THR A 70 -5.03 5.69 -7.42
N ALA A 71 -4.09 6.04 -6.54
CA ALA A 71 -2.73 6.40 -6.90
C ALA A 71 -1.75 5.40 -6.28
N THR A 72 -0.74 4.96 -7.04
CA THR A 72 0.29 4.02 -6.55
C THR A 72 1.67 4.44 -7.02
N SER A 73 2.65 4.42 -6.13
CA SER A 73 4.03 4.79 -6.43
C SER A 73 5.02 4.01 -5.58
N VAL A 74 6.16 3.67 -6.17
CA VAL A 74 7.27 2.95 -5.54
C VAL A 74 8.56 3.71 -5.82
N ALA A 75 9.43 3.77 -4.81
CA ALA A 75 10.73 4.40 -4.88
C ALA A 75 11.58 3.79 -6.02
N PRO A 76 12.36 4.59 -6.78
CA PRO A 76 13.01 4.15 -8.02
C PRO A 76 13.82 2.83 -7.91
N GLY A 77 14.59 2.64 -6.83
CA GLY A 77 15.40 1.43 -6.62
C GLY A 77 14.60 0.16 -6.26
N TRP A 78 13.30 0.29 -6.04
CA TRP A 78 12.39 -0.77 -5.63
C TRP A 78 11.37 -1.15 -6.70
N ARG A 79 11.28 -0.38 -7.79
CA ARG A 79 10.36 -0.64 -8.90
C ARG A 79 10.65 -1.97 -9.59
N GLY A 80 9.60 -2.59 -10.12
CA GLY A 80 9.70 -3.86 -10.86
C GLY A 80 10.00 -5.07 -9.98
N LYS A 81 9.86 -4.95 -8.65
CA LYS A 81 10.05 -6.05 -7.69
C LYS A 81 8.73 -6.64 -7.18
N GLY A 82 7.63 -6.38 -7.88
CA GLY A 82 6.28 -6.84 -7.51
C GLY A 82 5.63 -6.06 -6.36
N ILE A 83 6.22 -4.93 -5.93
CA ILE A 83 5.72 -4.13 -4.80
C ILE A 83 4.45 -3.39 -5.20
N GLU A 84 4.40 -2.84 -6.42
CA GLU A 84 3.24 -2.17 -6.98
C GLU A 84 2.01 -3.09 -6.95
N ALA A 85 2.17 -4.33 -7.44
CA ALA A 85 1.10 -5.32 -7.44
C ALA A 85 0.65 -5.70 -6.03
N ALA A 86 1.59 -5.87 -5.09
CA ALA A 86 1.26 -6.18 -3.71
C ALA A 86 0.54 -5.02 -3.00
N LEU A 87 0.94 -3.78 -3.28
CA LEU A 87 0.29 -2.58 -2.77
C LEU A 87 -1.15 -2.46 -3.26
N THR A 88 -1.39 -2.63 -4.57
CA THR A 88 -2.73 -2.59 -5.14
C THR A 88 -3.61 -3.69 -4.54
N ALA A 89 -3.10 -4.90 -4.42
CA ALA A 89 -3.88 -6.00 -3.88
C ALA A 89 -4.22 -5.81 -2.38
N GLU A 90 -3.31 -5.25 -1.59
CA GLU A 90 -3.60 -4.88 -0.19
C GLU A 90 -4.66 -3.76 -0.11
N LEU A 91 -4.59 -2.77 -1.00
CA LEU A 91 -5.56 -1.66 -1.07
C LEU A 91 -6.97 -2.12 -1.45
N ASP A 92 -7.07 -3.15 -2.31
CA ASP A 92 -8.32 -3.73 -2.79
C ASP A 92 -8.92 -4.78 -1.86
N THR A 93 -8.14 -5.29 -0.91
CA THR A 93 -8.65 -6.21 0.10
C THR A 93 -9.72 -5.47 0.92
N PRO A 94 -10.95 -5.99 1.05
CA PRO A 94 -11.96 -5.37 1.90
C PRO A 94 -11.48 -5.42 3.36
N ALA A 95 -11.65 -4.31 4.09
CA ALA A 95 -11.41 -4.33 5.53
C ALA A 95 -12.47 -5.26 6.16
N GLY A 96 -12.05 -6.45 6.56
CA GLY A 96 -12.90 -7.43 7.25
C GLY A 96 -13.23 -7.01 8.67
#